data_AF-A0A7V8Y3U4-F1
#
_entry.id   AF-A0A7V8Y3U4-F1
#
_cell.length_a   1.000
_cell.length_b   1.000
_cell.length_c   1.000
_cell.angle_alpha   90.00
_cell.angle_beta   90.00
_cell.angle_gamma   90.00
#
_symmetry.space_group_name_H-M   'P 1'
#
loop_
_entity.id
_entity.type
_entity.pdbx_description
1 polymer ?
#
loop_
_entity_poly.entity_id
_entity_poly.type
_entity_poly.pdbx_seq_one_letter_code
_entity_poly.pdbx_strand_id
1 'polypeptide(L)' 'MTRIVAGSVGGRRIGVPSHGVRPTSERVREALFSALEAEGAVRGAAVLDLCAGSGALGLEALSRGAS' A
#
# COMPACT_ATOMS: atom_id res chain seq x y z
N MET A 1 10.09 -0.54 -10.66
CA MET A 1 10.13 0.03 -9.29
C MET A 1 8.83 0.79 -9.04
N THR A 2 8.30 0.71 -7.82
CA THR A 2 7.18 1.56 -7.34
C THR A 2 7.59 2.21 -6.01
N ARG A 3 6.77 3.09 -5.43
CA ARG A 3 7.03 3.72 -4.12
C ARG A 3 5.79 3.71 -3.23
N ILE A 4 6.00 3.85 -1.93
CA ILE A 4 4.94 4.19 -0.97
C ILE A 4 4.41 5.58 -1.35
N VAL A 5 3.09 5.74 -1.45
CA VAL A 5 2.44 6.95 -1.94
C VAL A 5 2.31 7.98 -0.83
N ALA A 6 1.84 7.60 0.36
CA ALA A 6 1.62 8.51 1.48
C ALA A 6 1.91 7.86 2.85
N GLY A 7 1.58 8.57 3.92
CA GLY A 7 1.84 8.16 5.29
C GLY A 7 3.26 8.47 5.76
N SER A 8 3.63 7.90 6.91
CA SER A 8 4.87 8.19 7.64
C SER A 8 6.16 7.92 6.85
N VAL A 9 6.10 7.01 5.88
CA VAL A 9 7.23 6.63 5.02
C VAL A 9 6.94 6.84 3.54
N GLY A 10 6.04 7.78 3.21
CA GLY A 10 5.72 8.19 1.85
C GLY A 10 6.97 8.55 1.03
N GLY A 11 6.95 8.20 -0.25
CA GLY A 11 8.07 8.40 -1.18
C GLY A 11 9.15 7.32 -1.16
N ARG A 12 9.16 6.41 -0.16
CA ARG A 12 10.13 5.31 -0.13
C ARG A 12 9.93 4.34 -1.29
N ARG A 13 11.02 4.00 -1.97
CA ARG A 13 11.02 3.04 -3.09
C ARG A 13 10.82 1.62 -2.58
N ILE A 14 10.06 0.84 -3.33
CA ILE A 14 9.76 -0.57 -3.07
C ILE A 14 10.37 -1.41 -4.21
N GLY A 15 11.10 -2.44 -3.82
CA GLY A 15 11.58 -3.48 -4.73
C GLY A 15 10.39 -4.28 -5.28
N VAL A 16 10.37 -4.51 -6.59
CA VAL A 16 9.28 -5.24 -7.24
C VAL A 16 9.90 -6.46 -7.92
N PRO A 17 9.34 -7.67 -7.75
CA PRO A 17 9.77 -8.86 -8.49
C PRO A 17 9.79 -8.58 -10.00
N SER A 18 10.78 -9.13 -10.70
CA SER A 18 10.97 -8.86 -12.13
C SER A 18 9.94 -9.55 -13.02
N HIS A 19 9.19 -10.52 -12.50
CA HIS A 19 8.14 -11.28 -13.18
C HIS A 19 7.13 -11.83 -12.18
N GLY A 20 5.99 -12.34 -12.67
CA GLY A 20 4.99 -13.02 -11.84
C GLY A 20 4.12 -12.11 -10.96
N VAL A 21 4.24 -10.79 -11.09
CA VAL A 21 3.42 -9.81 -10.37
C VAL A 21 2.63 -8.95 -11.33
N ARG A 22 1.31 -8.86 -11.11
CA ARG A 22 0.46 -7.88 -11.81
C ARG A 22 0.66 -6.51 -11.14
N PRO A 23 1.07 -5.47 -11.88
CA PRO A 23 1.32 -4.17 -11.28
C PRO A 23 0.00 -3.49 -10.89
N THR A 24 -0.04 -2.97 -9.66
CA THR A 24 -1.06 -2.01 -9.21
C THR A 24 -0.45 -0.61 -9.30
N SER A 25 -1.08 0.29 -10.06
CA SER A 25 -0.56 1.65 -10.24
C SER A 25 -0.64 2.46 -8.94
N GLU A 26 0.21 3.47 -8.81
CA GLU A 26 0.19 4.40 -7.68
C GLU A 26 -1.16 5.10 -7.56
N ARG A 27 -1.79 5.46 -8.68
CA ARG A 27 -3.12 6.07 -8.69
C ARG A 27 -4.20 5.14 -8.14
N VAL A 28 -4.14 3.85 -8.47
CA VAL A 28 -5.10 2.85 -7.94
C VAL A 28 -4.89 2.64 -6.45
N ARG A 29 -3.63 2.55 -5.98
CA ARG A 29 -3.34 2.47 -4.54
C ARG A 29 -3.82 3.71 -3.79
N GLU A 30 -3.53 4.90 -4.31
CA GLU A 30 -3.97 6.14 -3.71
C GLU A 30 -5.50 6.17 -3.58
N ALA A 31 -6.22 5.92 -4.68
CA ALA A 31 -7.68 5.92 -4.67
C ALA A 31 -8.27 4.90 -3.67
N LEU A 32 -7.68 3.71 -3.58
CA LEU A 32 -8.10 2.69 -2.61
C LEU A 32 -7.93 3.18 -1.17
N PHE A 33 -6.75 3.71 -0.82
CA PHE A 33 -6.49 4.16 0.54
C PHE A 33 -7.25 5.44 0.89
N SER A 34 -7.46 6.36 -0.06
CA SER A 34 -8.33 7.52 0.16
C SER A 34 -9.76 7.09 0.50
N ALA A 35 -10.29 6.07 -0.17
CA ALA A 35 -11.62 5.53 0.14
C ALA A 35 -11.66 4.88 1.54
N LEU A 36 -10.66 4.06 1.89
CA LEU A 36 -10.61 3.43 3.21
C LEU A 36 -10.38 4.44 4.35
N GLU A 37 -9.58 5.47 4.12
CA GLU A 37 -9.34 6.55 5.09
C GLU A 37 -10.58 7.40 5.31
N ALA A 38 -11.37 7.67 4.26
CA ALA A 38 -12.64 8.38 4.38
C ALA A 38 -13.64 7.64 5.29
N GLU A 39 -13.58 6.30 5.29
CA GLU A 39 -14.37 5.43 6.17
C GLU A 39 -13.70 5.19 7.55
N GLY A 40 -12.54 5.78 7.81
CA GLY A 40 -11.79 5.58 9.05
C GLY A 40 -11.21 4.17 9.24
N ALA A 41 -11.10 3.38 8.17
CA ALA A 41 -10.81 1.94 8.20
C ALA A 41 -9.32 1.56 8.12
N VAL A 42 -8.40 2.52 8.22
CA VAL A 42 -6.95 2.26 8.03
C VAL A 42 -6.16 2.34 9.34
N ARG A 43 -6.34 3.41 10.11
CA ARG A 43 -5.53 3.65 11.31
C ARG A 43 -5.87 2.64 12.41
N GLY A 44 -4.87 1.90 12.88
CA GLY A 44 -5.01 0.83 13.88
C GLY A 44 -5.67 -0.44 13.35
N ALA A 45 -5.90 -0.55 12.03
CA ALA A 45 -6.47 -1.75 11.46
C ALA A 45 -5.43 -2.87 11.37
N ALA A 46 -5.84 -4.11 11.67
CA ALA A 46 -5.10 -5.30 11.31
C ALA A 46 -5.32 -5.61 9.82
N VAL A 47 -4.24 -5.73 9.04
CA VAL A 47 -4.31 -5.86 7.57
C VAL A 47 -3.67 -7.16 7.11
N LEU A 48 -4.35 -7.84 6.17
CA LEU A 48 -3.87 -9.04 5.51
C LEU A 48 -3.73 -8.80 4.00
N ASP A 49 -2.53 -8.97 3.47
CA ASP A 49 -2.22 -8.84 2.04
C ASP A 49 -1.95 -10.24 1.43
N LEU A 50 -3.01 -10.93 1.01
CA LEU A 50 -2.99 -12.34 0.60
C LEU A 50 -2.20 -12.62 -0.69
N CYS A 51 -2.12 -11.64 -1.58
CA CYS A 51 -1.43 -11.75 -2.87
C CYS A 51 -0.36 -10.67 -2.99
N ALA A 52 0.41 -10.50 -1.91
CA ALA A 52 1.24 -9.32 -1.69
C ALA A 52 2.18 -8.98 -2.85
N GLY A 53 2.74 -9.98 -3.54
CA GLY A 53 3.67 -9.74 -4.64
C GLY A 53 4.85 -8.88 -4.19
N SER A 54 4.87 -7.60 -4.55
CA SER A 54 5.85 -6.62 -4.05
C SER A 54 5.60 -6.13 -2.61
N GLY A 55 4.48 -6.51 -1.98
CA GLY A 55 4.04 -6.02 -0.68
C GLY A 55 3.55 -4.57 -0.70
N ALA A 56 3.33 -3.98 -1.87
CA ALA A 56 3.07 -2.55 -1.98
C ALA A 56 1.76 -2.10 -1.30
N LEU A 57 0.75 -2.96 -1.18
CA LEU A 57 -0.49 -2.63 -0.47
C LEU A 57 -0.32 -2.74 1.05
N GLY A 58 0.22 -3.84 1.54
CA GLY A 58 0.51 -3.99 2.97
C GLY A 58 1.46 -2.92 3.52
N LEU A 59 2.53 -2.59 2.80
CA LEU A 59 3.47 -1.53 3.18
C LEU A 59 2.82 -0.14 3.19
N GLU A 60 1.92 0.13 2.25
CA GLU A 60 1.16 1.39 2.21
C GLU A 60 0.21 1.49 3.41
N ALA A 61 -0.45 0.38 3.78
CA ALA A 61 -1.31 0.34 4.96
C ALA A 61 -0.53 0.62 6.25
N LEU A 62 0.63 -0.03 6.43
CA LEU A 62 1.52 0.23 7.57
C LEU A 62 2.00 1.68 7.59
N SER A 63 2.39 2.24 6.43
CA SER A 63 2.80 3.66 6.33
C SER A 63 1.70 4.61 6.81
N ARG A 64 0.43 4.28 6.55
CA ARG A 64 -0.77 5.05 6.92
C ARG A 64 -1.29 4.76 8.33
N GLY A 65 -0.60 3.89 9.08
CA GLY A 65 -0.85 3.66 10.49
C GLY A 65 -1.71 2.43 10.82
N ALA A 66 -1.81 1.45 9.91
CA ALA A 66 -2.24 0.10 10.26
C ALA A 66 -1.25 -0.57 11.25
N SER A 67 -1.70 -1.61 11.97
CA SER A 67 -0.96 -2.29 13.06
C SER A 67 -0.90 -3.81 12.91
#